data_AF-A0A3D8VL34-F1
#
_entry.id   AF-A0A3D8VL34-F1
#
_cell.length_a   1.000
_cell.length_b   1.000
_cell.length_c   1.000
_cell.angle_alpha   90.00
_cell.angle_beta   90.00
_cell.angle_gamma   90.00
#
_symmetry.space_group_name_H-M   'P 1'
#
loop_
_entity.id
_entity.type
_entity.pdbx_description
1 polymer ?
#
loop_
_entity_poly.entity_id
_entity_poly.type
_entity_poly.pdbx_seq_one_letter_code
_entity_poly.pdbx_strand_id
1 'polypeptide(L)'
;MIIVGIILTPVFLVALVYLLRFSWGKKGKTEEGKAVLNASYAKAAPIFPIGWLAVELYHDWIQPLSFSTYRDAIWILVLITFIFISASLFRYRKAAVA
;
A
#
# COMPACT_ATOMS: atom_id res chain seq x y z
N MET A 1 -15.07 -11.01 -0.10
CA MET A 1 -13.67 -11.42 -0.35
C MET A 1 -13.36 -11.90 -1.75
N ILE A 2 -14.23 -12.67 -2.43
CA ILE A 2 -13.90 -13.23 -3.75
C ILE A 2 -13.51 -12.15 -4.79
N ILE A 3 -14.28 -11.07 -4.90
CA ILE A 3 -13.98 -9.97 -5.84
C ILE A 3 -12.68 -9.25 -5.47
N VAL A 4 -12.46 -8.98 -4.18
CA VAL A 4 -11.20 -8.42 -3.67
C VAL A 4 -10.02 -9.34 -4.00
N GLY A 5 -10.18 -10.65 -3.78
CA GLY A 5 -9.16 -11.66 -4.06
C GLY A 5 -8.85 -11.82 -5.55
N ILE A 6 -9.84 -11.68 -6.42
CA ILE A 6 -9.65 -11.82 -7.88
C ILE A 6 -9.06 -10.55 -8.49
N ILE A 7 -9.38 -9.36 -7.96
CA ILE A 7 -8.97 -8.08 -8.58
C ILE A 7 -7.81 -7.44 -7.82
N LEU A 8 -7.99 -7.15 -6.53
CA LEU A 8 -7.00 -6.41 -5.75
C LEU A 8 -5.74 -7.23 -5.51
N THR A 9 -5.85 -8.57 -5.33
CA THR A 9 -4.66 -9.39 -5.07
C THR A 9 -3.70 -9.44 -6.26
N PRO A 10 -4.13 -9.69 -7.53
CA PRO A 10 -3.20 -9.61 -8.67
C PRO A 10 -2.56 -8.22 -8.83
N VAL A 11 -3.34 -7.15 -8.66
CA VAL A 11 -2.82 -5.77 -8.74
C VAL A 11 -1.78 -5.51 -7.64
N PHE A 12 -2.06 -5.95 -6.42
CA PHE A 12 -1.12 -5.91 -5.30
C PHE A 12 0.15 -6.68 -5.60
N LEU A 13 0.06 -7.90 -6.15
CA LEU A 13 1.25 -8.70 -6.47
C LEU A 13 2.14 -8.00 -7.49
N VAL A 14 1.56 -7.42 -8.54
CA VAL A 14 2.31 -6.63 -9.53
C VAL A 14 2.96 -5.41 -8.87
N ALA A 15 2.23 -4.68 -8.04
CA ALA A 15 2.74 -3.53 -7.29
C ALA A 15 3.89 -3.92 -6.33
N LEU A 16 3.73 -5.03 -5.61
CA LEU A 16 4.73 -5.55 -4.68
C LEU A 16 6.00 -5.95 -5.41
N VAL A 17 5.88 -6.70 -6.52
CA VAL A 17 7.04 -7.09 -7.34
C VAL A 17 7.75 -5.85 -7.89
N TYR A 18 7.03 -4.84 -8.35
CA TYR A 18 7.62 -3.59 -8.81
C TYR A 18 8.40 -2.87 -7.70
N LEU A 19 7.77 -2.70 -6.53
CA LEU A 19 8.37 -2.08 -5.35
C LEU A 19 9.65 -2.81 -4.91
N LEU A 20 9.59 -4.15 -4.78
CA LEU A 20 10.72 -4.97 -4.36
C LEU A 20 11.85 -4.93 -5.38
N ARG A 21 11.56 -5.03 -6.68
CA ARG A 21 12.57 -4.93 -7.74
C ARG A 21 13.28 -3.59 -7.73
N PHE A 22 12.56 -2.50 -7.48
CA PHE A 22 13.17 -1.18 -7.37
C PHE A 22 14.04 -1.08 -6.11
N SER A 23 13.48 -1.44 -4.95
CA SER A 23 14.13 -1.37 -3.64
C SER A 23 15.42 -2.19 -3.56
N TRP A 24 15.41 -3.42 -4.05
CA TRP A 24 16.57 -4.31 -4.03
C TRP A 24 17.52 -4.08 -5.21
N GLY A 25 17.06 -3.41 -6.26
CA GLY A 25 17.86 -3.08 -7.44
C GLY A 25 18.93 -2.03 -7.15
N LYS A 26 19.96 -1.96 -8.01
CA LYS A 26 21.06 -0.99 -7.88
C LYS A 26 20.57 0.46 -7.76
N LYS A 27 19.52 0.82 -8.51
CA LYS A 27 18.92 2.16 -8.49
C LYS A 27 18.24 2.50 -7.16
N GLY A 28 17.59 1.55 -6.49
CA GLY A 28 16.97 1.82 -5.18
C GLY A 28 17.98 2.01 -4.04
N LYS A 29 19.21 1.53 -4.24
CA LYS A 29 20.30 1.64 -3.24
C LYS A 29 21.09 2.94 -3.33
N THR A 30 20.90 3.75 -4.37
CA THR A 30 21.50 5.09 -4.45
C THR A 30 20.77 6.05 -3.49
N GLU A 31 21.43 7.15 -3.11
CA GLU A 31 20.80 8.16 -2.25
C GLU A 31 19.53 8.75 -2.89
N GLU A 32 19.57 9.05 -4.19
CA GLU A 32 18.40 9.48 -4.96
C GLU A 32 17.28 8.43 -4.96
N GLY A 33 17.63 7.15 -5.15
CA GLY A 33 16.67 6.05 -5.13
C GLY A 33 16.00 5.86 -3.77
N LYS A 34 16.77 5.98 -2.69
CA LYS A 34 16.25 5.97 -1.31
C LYS A 34 15.35 7.17 -1.06
N ALA A 35 15.72 8.36 -1.52
CA ALA A 35 14.88 9.56 -1.39
C ALA A 35 13.53 9.38 -2.10
N VAL A 36 13.52 8.83 -3.31
CA VAL A 36 12.30 8.49 -4.06
C VAL A 36 11.47 7.42 -3.33
N LEU A 37 12.09 6.37 -2.79
CA LEU A 37 11.40 5.36 -1.98
C LEU A 37 10.77 5.99 -0.75
N ASN A 38 11.53 6.77 0.02
CA ASN A 38 11.06 7.42 1.23
C ASN A 38 9.91 8.39 0.93
N ALA A 39 9.98 9.16 -0.15
CA ALA A 39 8.88 10.02 -0.59
C ALA A 39 7.63 9.20 -0.97
N SER A 40 7.82 8.04 -1.60
CA SER A 40 6.73 7.14 -1.97
C SER A 40 6.03 6.56 -0.73
N TYR A 41 6.82 6.10 0.25
CA TYR A 41 6.32 5.65 1.55
C TYR A 41 5.67 6.78 2.32
N ALA A 42 6.31 7.94 2.48
CA ALA A 42 5.75 9.08 3.22
C ALA A 42 4.37 9.51 2.71
N LYS A 43 4.15 9.44 1.40
CA LYS A 43 2.86 9.77 0.79
C LYS A 43 1.76 8.74 1.08
N ALA A 44 2.10 7.46 1.14
CA ALA A 44 1.13 6.37 1.20
C ALA A 44 1.04 5.69 2.59
N ALA A 45 2.05 5.85 3.44
CA ALA A 45 2.11 5.30 4.78
C ALA A 45 0.94 5.73 5.68
N PRO A 46 0.40 6.98 5.60
CA PRO A 46 -0.75 7.37 6.40
C PRO A 46 -2.04 6.59 6.07
N ILE A 47 -2.14 5.95 4.90
CA ILE A 47 -3.34 5.20 4.50
C ILE A 47 -3.63 4.09 5.50
N PHE A 48 -2.60 3.36 5.95
CA PHE A 48 -2.78 2.25 6.88
C PHE A 48 -3.27 2.71 8.28
N PRO A 49 -2.58 3.58 9.04
CA PRO A 49 -3.06 3.97 10.36
C PRO A 49 -4.41 4.71 10.32
N ILE A 50 -4.66 5.53 9.29
CA ILE A 50 -5.95 6.24 9.14
C ILE A 50 -7.07 5.25 8.82
N GLY A 51 -6.85 4.34 7.87
CA GLY A 51 -7.85 3.34 7.51
C GLY A 51 -8.10 2.34 8.63
N TRP A 52 -7.06 1.97 9.38
CA TRP A 52 -7.18 1.10 10.55
C TRP A 52 -8.02 1.78 11.63
N LEU A 53 -7.71 3.04 11.97
CA LEU A 53 -8.50 3.81 12.92
C LEU A 53 -9.97 3.92 12.49
N ALA A 54 -10.24 4.08 11.20
CA ALA A 54 -11.61 4.09 10.68
C ALA A 54 -12.33 2.74 10.90
N VAL A 55 -11.64 1.60 10.75
CA VAL A 55 -12.19 0.27 11.03
C VAL A 55 -12.49 0.11 12.52
N GLU A 56 -11.57 0.53 13.40
CA GLU A 56 -11.77 0.46 14.85
C GLU A 56 -12.95 1.33 15.29
N LEU A 57 -13.02 2.59 14.82
CA LEU A 57 -14.14 3.47 15.14
C LEU A 57 -15.48 2.92 14.63
N TYR A 58 -15.50 2.27 13.47
CA TYR A 58 -16.71 1.61 13.00
C TYR A 58 -17.12 0.44 13.90
N HIS A 59 -16.16 -0.40 14.31
CA HIS A 59 -16.39 -1.54 15.19
C HIS A 59 -16.99 -1.10 16.54
N ASP A 60 -16.41 -0.07 17.15
CA ASP A 60 -16.78 0.37 18.50
C ASP A 60 -18.07 1.21 18.53
N TRP A 61 -18.30 2.06 17.52
CA TRP A 61 -19.33 3.10 17.58
C TRP A 61 -20.54 2.87 16.67
N ILE A 62 -20.41 2.04 15.63
CA ILE A 62 -21.49 1.81 14.65
C ILE A 62 -22.03 0.40 14.79
N GLN A 63 -21.18 -0.61 14.59
CA GLN A 63 -21.55 -2.01 14.79
C GLN A 63 -20.33 -2.89 14.99
N PRO A 64 -20.37 -3.81 15.97
CA PRO A 64 -19.30 -4.78 16.16
C PRO A 64 -19.10 -5.64 14.92
N LEU A 65 -17.89 -5.60 14.37
CA LEU A 65 -17.46 -6.45 13.26
C LEU A 65 -17.17 -7.86 13.75
N SER A 66 -17.60 -8.86 12.99
CA SER A 66 -17.10 -10.23 13.17
C SER A 66 -15.59 -10.29 12.91
N PHE A 67 -14.90 -11.25 13.52
CA PHE A 67 -13.47 -11.46 13.26
C PHE A 67 -13.17 -11.63 11.76
N SER A 68 -14.03 -12.34 11.03
CA SER A 68 -13.86 -12.53 9.58
C SER A 68 -13.92 -11.21 8.82
N THR A 69 -14.92 -10.37 9.11
CA THR A 69 -15.09 -9.04 8.49
C THR A 69 -13.94 -8.10 8.83
N TYR A 70 -13.48 -8.12 10.08
CA TYR A 70 -12.34 -7.33 10.53
C TYR A 70 -11.06 -7.73 9.77
N ARG A 71 -10.71 -9.03 9.79
CA ARG A 71 -9.54 -9.56 9.09
C ARG A 71 -9.56 -9.20 7.60
N ASP A 72 -10.73 -9.30 7.00
CA ASP A 72 -10.98 -8.97 5.61
C ASP A 72 -10.79 -7.47 5.31
N ALA A 73 -11.23 -6.58 6.20
CA ALA A 73 -11.02 -5.14 6.09
C ALA A 73 -9.53 -4.77 6.24
N ILE A 74 -8.84 -5.35 7.23
CA ILE A 74 -7.39 -5.17 7.40
C ILE A 74 -6.64 -5.67 6.16
N TRP A 75 -7.04 -6.81 5.59
CA TRP A 75 -6.43 -7.32 4.38
C TRP A 75 -6.56 -6.35 3.21
N ILE A 76 -7.77 -5.82 2.97
CA ILE A 76 -7.99 -4.78 1.94
C ILE A 76 -7.08 -3.56 2.18
N LEU A 77 -6.97 -3.12 3.43
CA LEU A 77 -6.17 -1.97 3.81
C LEU A 77 -4.68 -2.17 3.50
N VAL A 78 -4.14 -3.36 3.79
CA VAL A 78 -2.77 -3.75 3.41
C VAL A 78 -2.59 -3.69 1.90
N LEU A 79 -3.50 -4.32 1.13
CA LEU A 79 -3.41 -4.36 -0.33
C LEU A 79 -3.38 -2.95 -0.92
N ILE A 80 -4.32 -2.09 -0.51
CA ILE A 80 -4.42 -0.71 -1.01
C ILE A 80 -3.17 0.09 -0.64
N THR A 81 -2.67 -0.04 0.59
CA THR A 81 -1.47 0.69 1.04
C THR A 81 -0.28 0.40 0.13
N PHE A 82 0.02 -0.88 -0.14
CA PHE A 82 1.14 -1.26 -1.01
C PHE A 82 0.94 -0.88 -2.48
N ILE A 83 -0.30 -0.96 -2.98
CA ILE A 83 -0.64 -0.48 -4.32
C ILE A 83 -0.33 1.01 -4.45
N PHE A 84 -0.73 1.82 -3.46
CA PHE A 84 -0.48 3.26 -3.45
C PHE A 84 1.01 3.60 -3.29
N ILE A 85 1.75 2.88 -2.44
CA ILE A 85 3.22 3.03 -2.33
C ILE A 85 3.87 2.82 -3.71
N SER A 86 3.52 1.71 -4.38
CA SER A 86 4.07 1.38 -5.69
C SER A 86 3.67 2.37 -6.79
N ALA A 87 2.41 2.82 -6.81
CA ALA A 87 1.93 3.83 -7.75
C ALA A 87 2.65 5.18 -7.55
N SER A 88 2.86 5.57 -6.29
CA SER A 88 3.63 6.76 -5.92
C SER A 88 5.07 6.66 -6.40
N LEU A 89 5.71 5.50 -6.19
CA LEU A 89 7.06 5.19 -6.67
C LEU A 89 7.19 5.30 -8.18
N PHE A 90 6.23 4.75 -8.92
CA PHE A 90 6.20 4.87 -10.38
C PHE A 90 6.14 6.34 -10.83
N ARG A 91 5.32 7.16 -10.16
CA ARG A 91 5.15 8.58 -10.48
C ARG A 91 6.42 9.40 -10.18
N TYR A 92 7.01 9.23 -8.99
CA TYR A 92 8.24 9.95 -8.61
C TYR A 92 9.42 9.57 -9.50
N ARG A 93 9.55 8.28 -9.85
CA ARG A 93 10.59 7.84 -10.79
C ARG A 93 10.44 8.51 -12.16
N LYS A 94 9.21 8.65 -12.67
CA LYS A 94 8.98 9.32 -13.95
C LYS A 94 9.33 10.81 -13.89
N ALA A 95 9.01 11.46 -12.78
CA ALA A 95 9.33 12.87 -12.55
C ALA A 95 10.83 13.14 -12.35
N ALA A 96 11.60 12.19 -11.82
CA ALA A 96 13.05 12.32 -11.61
C ALA A 96 13.89 12.06 -12.89
N VAL A 97 13.28 11.59 -13.98
CA VAL A 97 13.94 11.30 -15.26
C VAL A 97 13.58 12.33 -16.35
N ALA A 98 12.59 13.19 -16.08
CA ALA A 98 12.18 14.30 -16.93
C ALA A 98 12.89 15.59 -16.50
#